data_AF-A0AB73U606-F1
#
_entry.id   AF-A0AB73U606-F1
#
_cell.length_a   1.000
_cell.length_b   1.000
_cell.length_c   1.000
_cell.angle_alpha   90.00
_cell.angle_beta   90.00
_cell.angle_gamma   90.00
#
_symmetry.space_group_name_H-M   'P 1'
#
loop_
_entity.id
_entity.type
_entity.pdbx_description
1 polymer ?
#
loop_
_entity_poly.entity_id
_entity_poly.type
_entity_poly.pdbx_seq_one_letter_code
_entity_poly.pdbx_strand_id
1 'polypeptide(L)'
;MSWEWVGSVATGVVGLGGIGATLRAGTKQLTNARLIATEERQQQRLENAYVKLLDFAERIGFWAQTSYPLYDTNPGGPLAPLPPLAEQAQVQALVRAFGSTAVIEIMDAWAKVTQDMLFAEQTIKIEAAEGNKEITGRREFMALRPKEFELRRKIADQVAAELGQRP
;
A
#
# COMPACT_ATOMS: atom_id res chain seq x y z
N MET A 1 -28.01 -51.99 -41.92
CA MET A 1 -27.32 -50.69 -41.75
C MET A 1 -28.10 -49.67 -42.55
N SER A 2 -28.85 -48.79 -41.88
CA SER A 2 -29.88 -47.93 -42.46
C SER A 2 -29.44 -46.47 -42.55
N TRP A 3 -29.30 -46.01 -43.80
CA TRP A 3 -29.81 -44.79 -44.46
C TRP A 3 -29.72 -43.38 -43.82
N GLU A 4 -29.39 -42.45 -44.71
CA GLU A 4 -29.33 -40.99 -44.59
C GLU A 4 -30.71 -40.29 -44.66
N TRP A 5 -30.71 -39.00 -44.27
CA TRP A 5 -31.65 -37.88 -44.58
C TRP A 5 -32.89 -37.60 -43.68
N VAL A 6 -32.81 -36.45 -43.00
CA VAL A 6 -33.85 -35.45 -42.60
C VAL A 6 -34.93 -35.76 -41.54
N GLY A 7 -34.97 -34.87 -40.53
CA GLY A 7 -36.19 -34.40 -39.85
C GLY A 7 -36.35 -34.92 -38.42
N SER A 8 -36.39 -34.09 -37.39
CA SER A 8 -37.61 -33.32 -37.12
C SER A 8 -37.35 -32.15 -36.16
N VAL A 9 -37.86 -31.00 -36.56
CA VAL A 9 -38.22 -29.87 -35.73
C VAL A 9 -39.09 -30.38 -34.57
N ALA A 10 -38.51 -30.53 -33.38
CA ALA A 10 -39.30 -30.59 -32.15
C ALA A 10 -39.47 -29.15 -31.66
N THR A 11 -40.42 -28.45 -32.27
CA THR A 11 -41.09 -27.30 -31.68
C THR A 11 -41.83 -27.79 -30.44
N GLY A 12 -41.10 -28.00 -29.35
CA GLY A 12 -41.66 -28.22 -28.03
C GLY A 12 -42.07 -26.86 -27.48
N VAL A 13 -43.37 -26.57 -27.51
CA VAL A 13 -43.99 -25.45 -26.80
C VAL A 13 -43.60 -25.54 -25.32
N VAL A 14 -42.56 -24.81 -24.92
CA VAL A 14 -42.25 -24.53 -23.51
C VAL A 14 -42.39 -23.03 -23.33
N GLY A 15 -43.63 -22.65 -23.00
CA GLY A 15 -44.05 -21.42 -22.33
C GLY A 15 -43.35 -20.12 -22.70
N LEU A 16 -44.12 -19.17 -23.22
CA LEU A 16 -43.80 -17.74 -23.20
C LEU A 16 -43.47 -17.19 -21.77
N GLY A 17 -43.59 -18.00 -20.71
CA GLY A 17 -43.06 -17.71 -19.37
C GLY A 17 -41.55 -17.92 -19.18
N GLY A 18 -40.87 -18.70 -20.04
CA GLY A 18 -39.44 -19.01 -19.90
C GLY A 18 -38.48 -17.95 -20.45
N ILE A 19 -38.91 -17.19 -21.46
CA ILE A 19 -38.11 -16.09 -22.06
C ILE A 19 -37.97 -14.93 -21.06
N GLY A 20 -39.02 -14.64 -20.29
CA GLY A 20 -38.95 -13.64 -19.23
C GLY A 20 -38.00 -14.04 -18.10
N ALA A 21 -38.00 -15.32 -17.72
CA ALA A 21 -37.11 -15.84 -16.67
C ALA A 21 -35.64 -15.87 -17.10
N THR A 22 -35.33 -16.24 -18.35
CA THR A 22 -33.96 -16.24 -18.89
C THR A 22 -33.44 -14.83 -19.17
N LEU A 23 -34.26 -13.91 -19.66
CA LEU A 23 -33.87 -12.50 -19.78
C LEU A 23 -33.65 -11.87 -18.41
N ARG A 24 -34.52 -12.15 -17.41
CA ARG A 24 -34.37 -11.60 -16.06
C ARG A 24 -33.22 -12.23 -15.29
N ALA A 25 -32.99 -13.54 -15.44
CA ALA A 25 -31.82 -14.24 -14.90
C ALA A 25 -30.52 -13.81 -15.58
N GLY A 26 -30.54 -13.60 -16.90
CA GLY A 26 -29.42 -13.05 -17.67
C GLY A 26 -29.10 -11.61 -17.27
N THR A 27 -30.10 -10.75 -17.06
CA THR A 27 -29.85 -9.39 -16.52
C THR A 27 -29.29 -9.43 -15.11
N LYS A 28 -29.77 -10.34 -14.26
CA LYS A 28 -29.25 -10.52 -12.89
C LYS A 28 -27.81 -11.05 -12.91
N GLN A 29 -27.49 -12.00 -13.78
CA GLN A 29 -26.13 -12.50 -13.99
C GLN A 29 -25.21 -11.42 -14.55
N LEU A 30 -25.69 -10.59 -15.50
CA LEU A 30 -24.91 -9.46 -16.04
C LEU A 30 -24.70 -8.37 -14.99
N THR A 31 -25.68 -8.05 -14.14
CA THR A 31 -25.49 -7.12 -13.03
C THR A 31 -24.55 -7.69 -11.98
N ASN A 32 -24.65 -8.98 -11.66
CA ASN A 32 -23.76 -9.62 -10.69
C ASN A 32 -22.32 -9.69 -11.23
N ALA A 33 -22.14 -10.05 -12.50
CA ALA A 33 -20.84 -10.04 -13.16
C ALA A 33 -20.23 -8.62 -13.24
N ARG A 34 -21.05 -7.59 -13.44
CA ARG A 34 -20.59 -6.19 -13.38
C ARG A 34 -20.16 -5.80 -11.96
N LEU A 35 -20.91 -6.21 -10.94
CA LEU A 35 -20.57 -5.95 -9.53
C LEU A 35 -19.25 -6.64 -9.14
N ILE A 36 -19.13 -7.94 -9.44
CA ILE A 36 -17.90 -8.71 -9.21
C ILE A 36 -16.72 -8.04 -9.91
N ALA A 37 -16.85 -7.69 -11.19
CA ALA A 37 -15.79 -7.03 -11.93
C ALA A 37 -15.44 -5.62 -11.40
N THR A 38 -16.38 -4.92 -10.75
CA THR A 38 -16.07 -3.64 -10.09
C THR A 38 -15.38 -3.84 -8.74
N GLU A 39 -15.81 -4.83 -7.96
CA GLU A 39 -15.22 -5.19 -6.67
C GLU A 39 -13.77 -5.66 -6.85
N GLU A 40 -13.51 -6.55 -7.83
CA GLU A 40 -12.16 -7.01 -8.17
C GLU A 40 -11.22 -5.84 -8.52
N ARG A 41 -11.69 -4.86 -9.31
CA ARG A 41 -10.88 -3.68 -9.65
C ARG A 41 -10.61 -2.78 -8.45
N GLN A 42 -11.57 -2.66 -7.53
CA GLN A 42 -11.37 -1.89 -6.30
C GLN A 42 -10.37 -2.56 -5.38
N GLN A 43 -10.51 -3.87 -5.19
CA GLN A 43 -9.57 -4.69 -4.42
C GLN A 43 -8.16 -4.60 -4.99
N GLN A 44 -8.01 -4.74 -6.31
CA GLN A 44 -6.71 -4.63 -6.98
C GLN A 44 -6.07 -3.24 -6.83
N ARG A 45 -6.87 -2.16 -6.81
CA ARG A 45 -6.34 -0.80 -6.60
C ARG A 45 -5.88 -0.59 -5.15
N LEU A 46 -6.63 -1.13 -4.18
CA LEU A 46 -6.27 -1.10 -2.77
C LEU A 46 -4.99 -1.91 -2.51
N GLU A 47 -4.90 -3.13 -3.03
CA GLU A 47 -3.69 -3.97 -2.95
C GLU A 47 -2.48 -3.25 -3.53
N ASN A 48 -2.61 -2.66 -4.72
CA ASN A 48 -1.54 -1.89 -5.34
C ASN A 48 -1.13 -0.67 -4.52
N ALA A 49 -2.08 0.02 -3.89
CA ALA A 49 -1.77 1.15 -3.01
C ALA A 49 -0.99 0.68 -1.77
N TYR A 50 -1.39 -0.45 -1.17
CA TYR A 50 -0.77 -1.01 0.02
C TYR A 50 0.62 -1.59 -0.23
N VAL A 51 0.83 -2.31 -1.33
CA VAL A 51 2.17 -2.80 -1.71
C VAL A 51 3.13 -1.62 -1.90
N LYS A 52 2.68 -0.56 -2.59
CA LYS A 52 3.49 0.65 -2.78
C LYS A 52 3.78 1.37 -1.46
N LEU A 53 2.82 1.44 -0.55
CA LEU A 53 3.02 2.01 0.78
C LEU A 53 4.07 1.21 1.57
N LEU A 54 4.02 -0.12 1.53
CA LEU A 54 4.97 -0.97 2.24
C LEU A 54 6.38 -0.85 1.68
N ASP A 55 6.58 -0.90 0.36
CA ASP A 55 7.90 -0.69 -0.26
C ASP A 55 8.45 0.70 0.11
N PHE A 56 7.61 1.72 0.01
CA PHE A 56 7.97 3.08 0.38
C PHE A 56 8.38 3.20 1.86
N ALA A 57 7.60 2.62 2.77
CA ALA A 57 7.88 2.65 4.19
C ALA A 57 9.15 1.90 4.55
N GLU A 58 9.41 0.73 3.95
CA GLU A 58 10.63 -0.05 4.19
C GLU A 58 11.89 0.67 3.71
N ARG A 59 11.85 1.35 2.56
CA ARG A 59 13.00 2.15 2.07
C ARG A 59 13.37 3.28 3.03
N ILE A 60 12.36 4.00 3.53
CA ILE A 60 12.58 5.04 4.53
C ILE A 60 13.01 4.43 5.86
N GLY A 61 12.44 3.30 6.27
CA GLY A 61 12.86 2.58 7.46
C GLY A 61 14.33 2.15 7.38
N PHE A 62 14.78 1.66 6.23
CA PHE A 62 16.18 1.30 6.01
C PHE A 62 17.09 2.52 6.16
N TRP A 63 16.72 3.68 5.60
CA TRP A 63 17.44 4.94 5.83
C TRP A 63 17.44 5.34 7.31
N ALA A 64 16.29 5.32 7.98
CA ALA A 64 16.13 5.72 9.37
C ALA A 64 17.01 4.89 10.34
N GLN A 65 17.14 3.60 10.06
CA GLN A 65 17.91 2.68 10.91
C GLN A 65 19.42 2.69 10.61
N THR A 66 19.83 3.01 9.37
CA THR A 66 21.25 2.99 8.96
C THR A 66 21.93 4.36 9.06
N SER A 67 21.17 5.46 9.04
CA SER A 67 21.72 6.81 9.09
C SER A 67 22.24 7.19 10.47
N TYR A 68 23.43 7.78 10.54
CA TYR A 68 24.06 8.25 11.80
C TYR A 68 24.22 7.13 12.86
N PRO A 69 25.05 6.09 12.58
CA PRO A 69 25.31 5.03 13.55
C PRO A 69 25.97 5.57 14.82
N LEU A 70 25.79 4.85 15.94
CA LEU A 70 26.41 5.20 17.24
C LEU A 70 27.94 5.22 17.15
N TYR A 71 28.51 4.36 16.31
CA TYR A 71 29.93 4.29 16.03
C TYR A 71 30.17 4.82 14.62
N ASP A 72 30.90 5.95 14.53
CA ASP A 72 31.40 6.43 13.24
C ASP A 72 32.42 5.40 12.73
N THR A 73 32.02 4.65 11.71
CA THR A 73 32.93 3.81 10.93
C THR A 73 33.64 4.72 9.93
N ASN A 74 34.96 4.55 9.76
CA ASN A 74 35.73 5.28 8.73
C ASN A 74 36.30 4.27 7.73
N PRO A 75 35.91 4.32 6.44
CA PRO A 75 34.93 5.24 5.86
C PRO A 75 33.52 4.94 6.36
N GLY A 76 32.69 5.99 6.44
CA GLY A 76 31.28 5.86 6.80
C GLY A 76 30.57 4.92 5.83
N GLY A 77 29.70 4.06 6.36
CA GLY A 77 28.86 3.19 5.53
C GLY A 77 27.99 4.01 4.57
N PRO A 78 27.62 3.45 3.39
CA PRO A 78 26.75 4.12 2.45
C PRO A 78 25.39 4.42 3.11
N LEU A 79 24.99 5.69 3.11
CA LEU A 79 23.65 6.09 3.53
C LEU A 79 22.64 5.64 2.48
N ALA A 80 21.57 4.99 2.91
CA ALA A 80 20.49 4.64 2.01
C ALA A 80 19.83 5.92 1.46
N PRO A 81 19.61 6.05 0.15
CA PRO A 81 18.96 7.22 -0.40
C PRO A 81 17.49 7.25 0.01
N LEU A 82 17.00 8.42 0.39
CA LEU A 82 15.56 8.65 0.56
C LEU A 82 14.85 8.56 -0.79
N PRO A 83 13.60 8.05 -0.83
CA PRO A 83 12.82 8.05 -2.06
C PRO A 83 12.59 9.46 -2.61
N PRO A 84 12.56 9.66 -3.95
CA PRO A 84 12.30 10.96 -4.58
C PRO A 84 10.95 11.56 -4.19
N LEU A 85 10.85 12.89 -4.11
CA LEU A 85 9.62 13.60 -3.71
C LEU A 85 8.39 13.24 -4.58
N ALA A 86 8.59 13.01 -5.87
CA ALA A 86 7.51 12.60 -6.78
C ALA A 86 6.94 11.22 -6.41
N GLU A 87 7.80 10.29 -5.98
CA GLU A 87 7.40 8.98 -5.50
C GLU A 87 6.64 9.10 -4.17
N GLN A 88 7.12 9.93 -3.25
CA GLN A 88 6.44 10.22 -1.98
C GLN A 88 5.01 10.75 -2.20
N ALA A 89 4.87 11.74 -3.07
CA ALA A 89 3.57 12.34 -3.41
C ALA A 89 2.64 11.32 -4.09
N GLN A 90 3.18 10.49 -4.97
CA GLN A 90 2.41 9.44 -5.65
C GLN A 90 1.85 8.41 -4.66
N VAL A 91 2.69 7.91 -3.74
CA VAL A 91 2.28 6.93 -2.74
C VAL A 91 1.22 7.52 -1.82
N GLN A 92 1.44 8.74 -1.30
CA GLN A 92 0.44 9.41 -0.47
C GLN A 92 -0.90 9.61 -1.18
N ALA A 93 -0.88 10.02 -2.45
CA ALA A 93 -2.11 10.19 -3.23
C ALA A 93 -2.86 8.87 -3.43
N LEU A 94 -2.15 7.77 -3.69
CA LEU A 94 -2.76 6.44 -3.85
C LEU A 94 -3.37 5.94 -2.55
N VAL A 95 -2.66 6.06 -1.42
CA VAL A 95 -3.16 5.63 -0.11
C VAL A 95 -4.34 6.48 0.32
N ARG A 96 -4.33 7.80 0.07
CA ARG A 96 -5.48 8.66 0.36
C ARG A 96 -6.70 8.37 -0.52
N ALA A 97 -6.49 7.87 -1.74
CA ALA A 97 -7.57 7.56 -2.67
C ALA A 97 -8.23 6.20 -2.41
N PHE A 98 -7.46 5.20 -1.95
CA PHE A 98 -7.91 3.81 -1.87
C PHE A 98 -7.74 3.16 -0.51
N GLY A 99 -6.89 3.70 0.35
CA GLY A 99 -6.63 3.16 1.68
C GLY A 99 -7.74 3.46 2.68
N SER A 100 -7.82 2.64 3.72
CA SER A 100 -8.72 2.87 4.84
C SER A 100 -8.28 4.08 5.66
N THR A 101 -9.22 4.65 6.42
CA THR A 101 -8.91 5.73 7.38
C THR A 101 -7.86 5.29 8.39
N ALA A 102 -7.91 4.04 8.86
CA ALA A 102 -6.95 3.50 9.83
C ALA A 102 -5.52 3.49 9.26
N VAL A 103 -5.33 3.03 8.02
CA VAL A 103 -4.02 3.04 7.36
C VAL A 103 -3.54 4.48 7.15
N ILE A 104 -4.42 5.40 6.76
CA ILE A 104 -4.09 6.82 6.55
C ILE A 104 -3.61 7.47 7.87
N GLU A 105 -4.29 7.22 8.98
CA GLU A 105 -3.91 7.78 10.29
C GLU A 105 -2.53 7.29 10.75
N ILE A 106 -2.26 5.98 10.62
CA ILE A 106 -0.96 5.41 10.98
C ILE A 106 0.14 5.95 10.04
N MET A 107 -0.15 6.04 8.74
CA MET A 107 0.76 6.62 7.73
C MET A 107 1.09 8.09 8.07
N ASP A 108 0.11 8.91 8.42
CA ASP A 108 0.33 10.32 8.76
C ASP A 108 1.15 10.48 10.05
N ALA A 109 0.90 9.63 11.06
CA ALA A 109 1.70 9.59 12.27
C ALA A 109 3.15 9.18 11.99
N TRP A 110 3.36 8.18 11.15
CA TRP A 110 4.69 7.72 10.72
C TRP A 110 5.42 8.77 9.89
N ALA A 111 4.72 9.42 8.95
CA ALA A 111 5.27 10.48 8.11
C ALA A 111 5.75 11.66 8.96
N LYS A 112 5.01 12.03 10.01
CA LYS A 112 5.43 13.07 10.97
C LYS A 112 6.74 12.70 11.66
N VAL A 113 6.88 11.48 12.16
CA VAL A 113 8.12 11.02 12.80
C VAL A 113 9.29 11.04 11.82
N THR A 114 9.05 10.63 10.57
CA THR A 114 10.08 10.69 9.51
C THR A 114 10.51 12.13 9.23
N GLN A 115 9.57 13.08 9.20
CA GLN A 115 9.90 14.51 9.07
C GLN A 115 10.73 15.01 10.26
N ASP A 116 10.36 14.64 11.49
CA ASP A 116 11.14 14.98 12.69
C ASP A 116 12.58 14.42 12.60
N MET A 117 12.77 13.22 12.03
CA MET A 117 14.09 12.65 11.78
C MET A 117 14.89 13.42 10.71
N LEU A 118 14.24 13.93 9.66
CA LEU A 118 14.88 14.78 8.65
C LEU A 118 15.32 16.13 9.23
N PHE A 119 14.52 16.71 10.13
CA PHE A 119 14.93 17.91 10.86
C PHE A 119 16.14 17.63 11.76
N ALA A 120 16.13 16.52 12.50
CA ALA A 120 17.28 16.12 13.30
C ALA A 120 18.54 15.89 12.44
N GLU A 121 18.41 15.29 11.25
CA GLU A 121 19.51 15.18 10.27
C GLU A 121 20.07 16.56 9.87
N GLN A 122 19.19 17.53 9.60
CA GLN A 122 19.63 18.89 9.27
C GLN A 122 20.38 19.55 10.44
N THR A 123 19.90 19.37 11.66
CA THR A 123 20.60 19.83 12.87
C THR A 123 22.00 19.24 12.97
N ILE A 124 22.15 17.92 12.74
CA ILE A 124 23.47 17.26 12.75
C ILE A 124 24.42 17.89 11.72
N LYS A 125 23.91 18.21 10.53
CA LYS A 125 24.72 18.84 9.46
C LYS A 125 25.16 20.25 9.84
N ILE A 126 24.29 21.02 10.51
CA ILE A 126 24.60 22.37 11.00
C ILE A 126 25.63 22.30 12.14
N GLU A 127 25.40 21.46 13.15
CA GLU A 127 26.33 21.25 14.28
C GLU A 127 27.75 20.88 13.76
N ALA A 128 27.82 19.96 12.80
CA ALA A 128 29.07 19.55 12.19
C ALA A 128 29.77 20.69 11.42
N ALA A 129 29.01 21.53 10.71
CA ALA A 129 29.56 22.67 9.97
C ALA A 129 30.08 23.79 10.89
N GLU A 130 29.43 23.99 12.03
CA GLU A 130 29.83 24.98 13.05
C GLU A 130 30.99 24.49 13.93
N GLY A 131 31.47 23.25 13.74
CA GLY A 131 32.47 22.63 14.60
C GLY A 131 31.95 22.36 16.02
N ASN A 132 30.63 22.40 16.20
CA ASN A 132 29.98 22.23 17.47
C ASN A 132 29.96 20.74 17.82
N LYS A 133 30.38 20.41 19.05
CA LYS A 133 30.38 19.01 19.54
C LYS A 133 29.06 18.62 20.18
N GLU A 134 28.05 19.48 20.11
CA GLU A 134 26.72 19.12 20.59
C GLU A 134 26.19 17.92 19.81
N ILE A 135 25.65 16.95 20.55
CA ILE A 135 25.11 15.69 20.03
C ILE A 135 23.58 15.83 20.00
N THR A 136 23.03 17.05 19.90
CA THR A 136 21.61 17.31 20.08
C THR A 136 20.84 16.69 18.93
N GLY A 137 21.23 16.99 17.68
CA GLY A 137 20.61 16.38 16.50
C GLY A 137 20.75 14.85 16.48
N ARG A 138 21.93 14.31 16.84
CA ARG A 138 22.16 12.84 16.90
C ARG A 138 21.29 12.19 17.99
N ARG A 139 21.15 12.81 19.15
CA ARG A 139 20.32 12.30 20.26
C ARG A 139 18.84 12.28 19.86
N GLU A 140 18.35 13.36 19.26
CA GLU A 140 16.98 13.46 18.77
C GLU A 140 16.71 12.40 17.69
N PHE A 141 17.61 12.26 16.71
CA PHE A 141 17.50 11.24 15.67
C PHE A 141 17.41 9.83 16.25
N MET A 142 18.30 9.49 17.21
CA MET A 142 18.29 8.18 17.86
C MET A 142 17.03 7.94 18.70
N ALA A 143 16.50 8.97 19.36
CA ALA A 143 15.28 8.87 20.15
C ALA A 143 14.02 8.60 19.29
N LEU A 144 14.04 9.01 18.02
CA LEU A 144 12.93 8.82 17.08
C LEU A 144 12.92 7.42 16.44
N ARG A 145 14.07 6.73 16.33
CA ARG A 145 14.15 5.40 15.67
C ARG A 145 13.17 4.35 16.19
N PRO A 146 12.99 4.16 17.52
CA PRO A 146 12.03 3.17 18.01
C PRO A 146 10.60 3.51 17.58
N LYS A 147 10.25 4.80 17.57
CA LYS A 147 8.92 5.28 17.19
C LYS A 147 8.67 5.12 15.69
N GLU A 148 9.67 5.39 14.85
CA GLU A 148 9.61 5.11 13.41
C GLU A 148 9.34 3.62 13.18
N PHE A 149 10.14 2.75 13.80
CA PHE A 149 10.02 1.30 13.65
C PHE A 149 8.65 0.78 14.10
N GLU A 150 8.17 1.24 15.25
CA GLU A 150 6.86 0.85 15.79
C GLU A 150 5.72 1.24 14.83
N LEU A 151 5.73 2.48 14.33
CA LEU A 151 4.68 2.96 13.44
C LEU A 151 4.73 2.26 12.07
N ARG A 152 5.92 2.06 11.49
CA ARG A 152 6.06 1.29 10.25
C ARG A 152 5.55 -0.14 10.40
N ARG A 153 5.85 -0.78 11.53
CA ARG A 153 5.31 -2.10 11.85
C ARG A 153 3.78 -2.07 11.95
N LYS A 154 3.20 -1.05 12.58
CA LYS A 154 1.73 -0.87 12.63
C LYS A 154 1.12 -0.70 11.25
N ILE A 155 1.79 -0.01 10.31
CA ILE A 155 1.35 0.05 8.91
C ILE A 155 1.29 -1.36 8.32
N ALA A 156 2.36 -2.13 8.46
CA ALA A 156 2.43 -3.51 7.94
C ALA A 156 1.37 -4.42 8.55
N ASP A 157 1.16 -4.33 9.87
CA ASP A 157 0.17 -5.13 10.58
C ASP A 157 -1.26 -4.75 10.17
N GLN A 158 -1.57 -3.46 10.04
CA GLN A 158 -2.88 -2.98 9.59
C GLN A 158 -3.17 -3.38 8.13
N VAL A 159 -2.19 -3.22 7.24
CA VAL A 159 -2.31 -3.65 5.84
C VAL A 159 -2.54 -5.16 5.75
N ALA A 160 -1.82 -5.96 6.54
CA ALA A 160 -1.99 -7.41 6.57
C ALA A 160 -3.39 -7.83 7.06
N ALA A 161 -3.95 -7.13 8.06
CA ALA A 161 -5.30 -7.37 8.54
C ALA A 161 -6.35 -7.06 7.46
N GLU A 162 -6.22 -5.92 6.77
CA GLU A 162 -7.16 -5.51 5.72
C GLU A 162 -7.10 -6.36 4.45
N LEU A 163 -5.95 -6.94 4.15
CA LEU A 163 -5.78 -7.90 3.05
C LEU A 163 -6.16 -9.34 3.44
N GLY A 164 -6.65 -9.57 4.67
CA GLY A 164 -7.08 -10.88 5.15
C GLY A 164 -5.93 -11.87 5.39
N GLN A 165 -4.70 -11.39 5.54
CA GLN A 165 -3.50 -12.21 5.76
C GLN A 165 -3.25 -12.49 7.25
N ARG A 166 -3.88 -11.74 8.17
CA ARG A 166 -3.88 -11.98 9.62
C ARG A 166 -5.27 -11.72 10.21
N PRO A 167 -5.74 -12.54 11.19
CA PRO A 167 -7.06 -12.40 11.82
C PRO A 167 -7.16 -11.17 12.74
#